data_AF-A0A7I9ZHH4-F1
#
_entry.id   AF-A0A7I9ZHH4-F1
#
_cell.length_a   1.000
_cell.length_b   1.000
_cell.length_c   1.000
_cell.angle_alpha   90.00
_cell.angle_beta   90.00
_cell.angle_gamma   90.00
#
_symmetry.space_group_name_H-M   'P 1'
#
loop_
_entity.id
_entity.type
_entity.pdbx_description
1 polymer ?
#
loop_
_entity_poly.entity_id
_entity_poly.type
_entity_poly.pdbx_seq_one_letter_code
_entity_poly.pdbx_strand_id
1 'polypeptide(L)' 'MHTVKKNGRWINEVEGNTRASNTARTKREAQGLGREMAIHRGVEHFIHNEDGRIGERNTYPRSRDPRSIPG' A
#
# COMPACT_ATOMS: atom_id res chain seq x y z
N MET A 1 -1.93 -1.09 -4.97
CA MET A 1 -2.50 -0.81 -3.62
C MET A 1 -1.84 0.44 -3.08
N HIS A 2 -2.60 1.46 -2.72
CA HIS A 2 -2.09 2.76 -2.29
C HIS A 2 -2.59 3.08 -0.89
N THR A 3 -1.66 3.35 0.02
CA THR A 3 -1.96 3.89 1.35
C THR A 3 -1.69 5.39 1.32
N VAL A 4 -2.74 6.20 1.30
CA VAL A 4 -2.67 7.68 1.19
C VAL A 4 -3.35 8.36 2.37
N LYS A 5 -2.88 9.54 2.76
CA LYS A 5 -3.55 10.37 3.79
C LYS A 5 -4.49 11.35 3.10
N LYS A 6 -5.79 11.28 3.40
CA LYS A 6 -6.84 12.15 2.86
C LYS A 6 -7.73 12.65 3.99
N ASN A 7 -7.95 13.97 4.06
CA ASN A 7 -8.77 14.61 5.09
C ASN A 7 -8.38 14.19 6.54
N GLY A 8 -7.07 14.07 6.79
CA GLY A 8 -6.54 13.66 8.11
C GLY A 8 -6.70 12.17 8.45
N ARG A 9 -7.24 11.35 7.54
CA ARG A 9 -7.37 9.89 7.69
C ARG A 9 -6.50 9.17 6.70
N TRP A 10 -6.07 7.97 7.06
CA TRP A 10 -5.36 7.10 6.13
C TRP A 10 -6.37 6.25 5.39
N ILE A 11 -6.24 6.17 4.07
CA ILE A 11 -7.11 5.39 3.22
C ILE A 11 -6.28 4.46 2.34
N ASN A 12 -6.88 3.33 2.04
CA ASN A 12 -6.28 2.24 1.32
C ASN A 12 -7.06 2.07 0.02
N GLU A 13 -6.45 2.40 -1.11
CA GLU A 13 -7.04 2.36 -2.45
C GLU A 13 -6.42 1.23 -3.29
N VAL A 14 -7.21 0.51 -4.06
CA VAL A 14 -6.71 -0.56 -4.94
C VAL A 14 -6.53 0.00 -6.33
N GLU A 15 -5.40 -0.33 -6.94
CA GLU A 15 -5.11 0.09 -8.30
C GLU A 15 -6.13 -0.53 -9.26
N GLY A 16 -6.82 0.30 -10.04
CA GLY A 16 -7.92 -0.11 -10.91
C GLY A 16 -9.34 -0.06 -10.29
N ASN A 17 -9.48 0.29 -9.00
CA ASN A 17 -10.80 0.52 -8.39
C ASN A 17 -10.84 1.90 -7.73
N THR A 18 -11.78 2.75 -8.15
CA THR A 18 -11.94 4.14 -7.66
C THR A 18 -12.45 4.24 -6.22
N ARG A 19 -12.73 3.11 -5.56
CA ARG A 19 -13.23 3.07 -4.17
C ARG A 19 -12.14 2.72 -3.18
N ALA A 20 -12.06 3.51 -2.11
CA ALA A 20 -11.29 3.18 -0.92
C ALA A 20 -11.74 1.81 -0.38
N SER A 21 -10.79 0.88 -0.28
CA SER A 21 -11.02 -0.45 0.27
C SER A 21 -11.05 -0.44 1.80
N ASN A 22 -10.34 0.49 2.44
CA ASN A 22 -10.39 0.66 3.90
C ASN A 22 -9.93 2.08 4.32
N THR A 23 -10.30 2.51 5.52
CA THR A 23 -9.82 3.74 6.17
C THR A 23 -9.32 3.44 7.57
N ALA A 24 -8.23 4.08 7.99
CA ALA A 24 -7.65 3.97 9.32
C ALA A 24 -7.31 5.35 9.89
N ARG A 25 -7.13 5.42 11.22
CA ARG A 25 -6.72 6.65 11.91
C ARG A 25 -5.21 6.87 11.84
N THR A 26 -4.43 5.79 11.80
CA THR A 26 -2.97 5.86 11.80
C THR A 26 -2.34 5.26 10.55
N LYS A 27 -1.14 5.74 10.19
CA LYS A 27 -0.37 5.22 9.04
C LYS A 27 -0.10 3.73 9.19
N ARG A 28 0.29 3.32 10.40
CA ARG A 28 0.64 1.93 10.74
C ARG A 28 -0.51 0.97 10.53
N GLU A 29 -1.72 1.32 10.99
CA GLU A 29 -2.92 0.50 10.77
C GLU A 29 -3.24 0.40 9.27
N ALA A 30 -3.21 1.52 8.55
CA ALA A 30 -3.47 1.52 7.11
C ALA A 30 -2.42 0.70 6.34
N GLN A 31 -1.14 0.81 6.71
CA GLN A 31 -0.07 0.03 6.11
C GLN A 31 -0.25 -1.47 6.36
N GLY A 32 -0.63 -1.89 7.57
CA GLY A 32 -0.90 -3.29 7.90
C GLY A 32 -2.04 -3.86 7.05
N LEU A 33 -3.18 -3.18 7.03
CA LEU A 33 -4.34 -3.57 6.23
C LEU A 33 -4.06 -3.54 4.72
N GLY A 34 -3.31 -2.53 4.27
CA GLY A 34 -2.90 -2.38 2.87
C GLY A 34 -1.98 -3.51 2.42
N ARG A 35 -1.05 -3.91 3.29
CA ARG A 35 -0.14 -5.04 3.05
C ARG A 35 -0.89 -6.35 2.91
N GLU A 36 -1.80 -6.68 3.82
CA GLU A 36 -2.61 -7.91 3.74
C GLU A 36 -3.42 -7.95 2.45
N MET A 37 -4.07 -6.84 2.09
CA MET A 37 -4.81 -6.73 0.83
C MET A 37 -3.91 -6.87 -0.40
N ALA A 38 -2.72 -6.28 -0.37
CA ALA A 38 -1.77 -6.36 -1.47
C ALA A 38 -1.21 -7.79 -1.64
N ILE A 39 -0.96 -8.50 -0.53
CA ILE A 39 -0.56 -9.91 -0.54
C ILE A 39 -1.69 -10.78 -1.11
N HIS A 40 -2.91 -10.63 -0.59
CA HIS A 40 -4.05 -11.43 -1.02
C HIS A 40 -4.37 -11.23 -2.52
N ARG A 41 -4.20 -10.00 -3.03
CA ARG A 41 -4.43 -9.67 -4.44
C ARG A 41 -3.21 -9.88 -5.34
N GLY A 42 -2.03 -10.08 -4.77
CA GLY A 42 -0.76 -10.19 -5.52
C GLY A 42 -0.41 -8.92 -6.30
N VAL A 43 -0.61 -7.75 -5.68
CA VAL A 43 -0.34 -6.43 -6.28
C VAL A 43 0.74 -5.66 -5.51
N GLU A 44 1.23 -4.59 -6.10
CA GLU A 44 2.17 -3.69 -5.43
C GLU A 44 1.47 -2.82 -4.36
N HIS A 45 2.21 -2.46 -3.32
CA HIS A 45 1.80 -1.62 -2.22
C HIS A 45 2.66 -0.36 -2.16
N PHE A 46 2.05 0.76 -2.50
CA PHE A 46 2.62 2.10 -2.44
C PHE A 46 2.13 2.78 -1.17
N ILE A 47 3.06 3.19 -0.31
CA ILE A 47 2.76 3.85 0.94
C ILE A 47 3.20 5.30 0.80
N HIS A 48 2.23 6.19 0.86
CA HIS A 48 2.48 7.62 0.77
C HIS A 48 2.80 8.18 2.16
N ASN A 49 3.55 9.27 2.17
CA ASN A 49 3.79 10.09 3.35
C ASN A 49 2.65 11.10 3.53
N GLU A 50 2.70 11.85 4.63
CA GLU A 50 1.68 12.86 4.90
C GLU A 50 1.65 14.00 3.87
N ASP A 51 2.78 14.22 3.18
CA ASP A 51 2.93 15.16 2.06
C ASP A 51 2.36 14.61 0.73
N GLY A 52 1.81 13.38 0.73
CA GLY A 52 1.24 12.73 -0.45
C GLY A 52 2.27 12.07 -1.37
N ARG A 53 3.58 12.22 -1.13
CA ARG A 53 4.62 11.56 -1.91
C ARG A 53 4.75 10.09 -1.52
N ILE A 54 5.17 9.24 -2.45
CA ILE A 54 5.46 7.84 -2.15
C ILE A 54 6.71 7.78 -1.28
N GLY A 55 6.56 7.33 -0.04
CA GLY A 55 7.68 7.10 0.88
C GLY A 55 8.23 5.69 0.77
N GLU A 56 7.37 4.70 0.55
CA GLU A 56 7.76 3.30 0.43
C GLU A 56 6.97 2.60 -0.68
N ARG A 57 7.62 1.65 -1.36
CA ARG A 57 7.00 0.76 -2.34
C ARG A 57 7.40 -0.67 -2.02
N ASN A 58 6.42 -1.53 -1.80
CA ASN A 58 6.59 -2.95 -1.54
C ASN A 58 5.85 -3.75 -2.62
N THR A 59 6.48 -4.76 -3.20
CA THR A 59 5.86 -5.64 -4.21
C THR A 59 5.43 -6.95 -3.56
N TYR A 60 4.19 -7.38 -3.82
CA TYR A 60 3.65 -8.64 -3.30
C TYR A 60 3.08 -9.53 -4.40
N PRO A 61 3.26 -10.87 -4.30
CA PRO A 61 4.15 -11.55 -3.36
C PRO A 61 5.62 -11.17 -3.59
N ARG A 62 6.45 -11.13 -2.53
CA ARG A 62 7.86 -10.72 -2.61
C ARG A 62 8.70 -11.58 -3.57
N SER A 63 8.26 -12.81 -3.85
CA SER A 63 8.87 -13.68 -4.85
C SER A 63 8.81 -13.14 -6.28
N ARG A 64 7.92 -12.16 -6.55
CA ARG A 64 7.83 -11.43 -7.81
C ARG A 64 8.62 -10.12 -7.80
N ASP A 65 9.27 -9.75 -6.70
CA ASP A 65 10.14 -8.58 -6.67
C ASP A 65 11.46 -8.92 -7.39
N PRO A 66 11.75 -8.30 -8.55
CA PRO A 66 12.96 -8.59 -9.33
C PRO A 66 14.27 -8.23 -8.60
N ARG A 67 14.20 -7.59 -7.43
CA ARG A 67 15.36 -7.33 -6.57
C ARG A 67 15.88 -8.57 -5.84
N SER A 68 15.20 -9.72 -5.92
CA SER A 68 15.74 -11.02 -5.49
C SER A 68 16.56 -11.68 -6.61
N ILE A 69 17.63 -11.01 -7.04
CA ILE A 69 18.73 -11.67 -7.76
C ILE A 69 19.79 -11.98 -6.68
N PRO A 70 19.96 -13.23 -6.23
CA PRO A 70 21.17 -13.62 -5.55
C PRO A 70 22.32 -13.46 -6.56
N GLY A 71 23.26 -12.57 -6.26
CA GLY A 71 24.56 -12.57 -6.93
C GLY A 71 25.38 -13.77 -6.52
#